data_AF-A0A1Y6BPX7-F1
#
_entry.id   AF-A0A1Y6BPX7-F1
#
_cell.length_a   1.000
_cell.length_b   1.000
_cell.length_c   1.000
_cell.angle_alpha   90.00
_cell.angle_beta   90.00
_cell.angle_gamma   90.00
#
_symmetry.space_group_name_H-M   'P 1'
#
loop_
_entity.id
_entity.type
_entity.pdbx_description
1 polymer ?
#
loop_
_entity_poly.entity_id
_entity_poly.type
_entity_poly.pdbx_seq_one_letter_code
_entity_poly.pdbx_strand_id
1 'polypeptide(L)' 'MITIAVCLACGIWMIYSPKHMRMALEKYQLFLYKYFRFLPMFPFSNEQQAKKSILSERQIKLLGIVSLFVAIALLSRL' A
#
# COMPACT_ATOMS: atom_id res chain seq x y z
N MET A 1 17.49 4.14 -14.01
CA MET A 1 17.07 5.53 -13.71
C MET A 1 15.57 5.68 -13.53
N ILE A 2 14.73 5.32 -14.52
CA ILE A 2 13.26 5.46 -14.45
C ILE A 2 12.66 4.70 -13.26
N THR A 3 13.10 3.47 -13.01
CA THR A 3 12.66 2.63 -11.87
C THR A 3 12.93 3.27 -10.50
N ILE A 4 14.05 3.99 -10.36
CA ILE A 4 14.45 4.63 -9.10
C ILE A 4 13.61 5.89 -8.85
N ALA A 5 13.39 6.70 -9.89
CA ALA A 5 12.53 7.88 -9.81
C ALA A 5 11.09 7.52 -9.43
N VAL A 6 10.56 6.42 -9.97
CA VAL A 6 9.24 5.90 -9.62
C VAL A 6 9.20 5.43 -8.16
N CYS A 7 10.22 4.73 -7.67
CA CYS A 7 10.29 4.34 -6.25
C CYS A 7 10.37 5.55 -5.31
N LEU A 8 11.14 6.59 -5.65
CA LEU A 8 11.24 7.82 -4.87
C LEU A 8 9.90 8.57 -4.84
N ALA A 9 9.29 8.78 -6.00
CA ALA A 9 8.00 9.44 -6.11
C ALA A 9 6.91 8.68 -5.34
N CYS A 10 6.89 7.34 -5.45
CA CYS A 10 5.95 6.50 -4.74
C CYS A 10 6.18 6.51 -3.22
N GLY A 11 7.44 6.50 -2.77
CA GLY A 11 7.80 6.58 -1.36
C GLY A 11 7.43 7.92 -0.72
N ILE A 12 7.73 9.03 -1.39
CA ILE A 12 7.35 10.37 -0.94
C ILE A 12 5.82 10.48 -0.86
N TRP A 13 5.11 9.99 -1.88
CA TRP A 13 3.65 10.00 -1.91
C TRP A 13 3.04 9.19 -0.75
N MET A 14 3.58 8.02 -0.44
CA MET A 14 3.15 7.18 0.69
C MET A 14 3.37 7.84 2.06
N ILE A 15 4.45 8.59 2.22
CA ILE A 15 4.78 9.28 3.47
C ILE A 15 3.92 10.52 3.68
N TYR A 16 3.73 11.31 2.61
CA TYR A 16 3.04 12.60 2.67
C TYR A 16 1.52 12.46 2.65
N SER A 17 1.00 11.44 1.96
CA SER A 17 -0.44 11.23 1.77
C SER A 17 -0.91 9.83 2.18
N PRO A 18 -0.65 9.40 3.44
CA PRO A 18 -0.99 8.07 3.90
C PRO A 18 -2.51 7.84 3.96
N LYS A 19 -3.30 8.91 4.16
CA LYS A 19 -4.78 8.86 4.17
C LYS A 19 -5.36 8.54 2.79
N HIS A 20 -4.81 9.09 1.72
CA HIS A 20 -5.27 8.78 0.36
C HIS A 20 -4.91 7.34 -0.03
N MET A 21 -3.72 6.88 0.34
CA MET A 21 -3.32 5.48 0.20
C MET A 21 -4.26 4.54 0.98
N ARG A 22 -4.63 4.92 2.20
CA ARG A 22 -5.58 4.16 3.01
C ARG A 22 -6.96 4.09 2.34
N MET A 23 -7.49 5.21 1.83
CA MET A 23 -8.75 5.19 1.07
C MET A 23 -8.67 4.33 -0.19
N ALA A 24 -7.56 4.38 -0.92
CA ALA A 24 -7.35 3.56 -2.10
C ALA A 24 -7.31 2.06 -1.74
N LEU A 25 -6.60 1.72 -0.65
CA LEU A 25 -6.58 0.38 -0.07
C LEU A 25 -7.95 -0.09 0.38
N GLU A 26 -8.72 0.73 1.08
CA GLU A 26 -10.09 0.39 1.52
C GLU A 26 -11.02 0.17 0.32
N LYS A 27 -10.94 1.01 -0.71
CA LYS A 27 -11.69 0.80 -1.97
C LYS A 27 -11.26 -0.47 -2.69
N TYR A 28 -9.96 -0.74 -2.75
CA TYR A 28 -9.41 -1.94 -3.37
C TYR A 28 -9.80 -3.20 -2.61
N GLN A 29 -9.80 -3.15 -1.27
CA GLN A 29 -10.25 -4.24 -0.40
C GLN A 29 -11.75 -4.51 -0.54
N LEU A 30 -12.58 -3.47 -0.62
CA LEU A 30 -14.01 -3.59 -0.92
C LEU A 30 -14.24 -4.19 -2.32
N PHE A 31 -13.47 -3.77 -3.31
CA PHE A 31 -13.55 -4.31 -4.67
C PHE A 31 -13.14 -5.79 -4.69
N LEU A 32 -12.01 -6.13 -4.08
CA LEU A 32 -11.53 -7.50 -3.90
C LEU A 32 -12.57 -8.35 -3.16
N TYR A 33 -13.14 -7.85 -2.07
CA TYR A 33 -14.20 -8.54 -1.35
C TYR A 33 -15.44 -8.75 -2.21
N LYS A 34 -15.85 -7.78 -3.04
CA LYS A 34 -17.04 -7.89 -3.89
C LYS A 34 -16.85 -8.91 -5.03
N TYR A 35 -15.67 -8.97 -5.64
CA TYR A 35 -15.41 -9.81 -6.81
C TYR A 35 -14.81 -11.18 -6.46
N PHE A 36 -14.04 -11.26 -5.39
CA PHE A 36 -13.33 -12.48 -4.98
C PHE A 36 -13.84 -13.04 -3.64
N ARG A 37 -15.04 -12.63 -3.19
CA ARG A 37 -15.71 -13.17 -1.99
C ARG A 37 -15.71 -14.70 -1.90
N PHE A 38 -15.74 -15.36 -3.06
CA PHE A 38 -15.83 -16.81 -3.19
C PHE A 38 -14.49 -17.53 -3.07
N LEU A 39 -13.35 -16.82 -2.97
CA LEU A 39 -12.06 -17.46 -2.72
C LEU A 39 -11.96 -17.88 -1.24
N PRO A 40 -11.70 -19.17 -0.95
CA PRO A 40 -11.65 -19.70 0.42
C PRO A 40 -10.49 -19.12 1.27
N MET A 41 -9.62 -18.32 0.66
CA MET A 41 -8.45 -17.70 1.31
C MET A 41 -8.63 -16.19 1.57
N PHE A 42 -9.86 -15.66 1.50
CA PHE A 42 -10.12 -14.28 1.86
C PHE A 42 -10.13 -14.09 3.39
N PRO A 43 -9.25 -13.26 3.96
CA PRO A 43 -9.14 -13.10 5.41
C PRO A 43 -10.29 -12.30 6.03
N PHE A 44 -11.24 -11.81 5.23
CA PHE A 44 -12.32 -10.94 5.67
C PHE A 44 -13.64 -11.69 5.74
N SER A 45 -14.09 -11.95 6.96
CA SER A 45 -15.36 -12.64 7.22
C SER A 45 -16.57 -11.71 7.07
N ASN A 46 -16.36 -10.38 7.14
CA ASN A 46 -17.41 -9.36 7.08
C ASN A 46 -17.01 -8.11 6.27
N GLU A 47 -17.99 -7.45 5.63
CA GLU A 47 -17.80 -6.17 4.92
C GLU A 47 -17.25 -5.06 5.81
N GLN A 48 -17.63 -5.05 7.10
CA GLN A 48 -17.07 -4.09 8.07
C GLN A 48 -15.59 -4.34 8.36
N GLN A 49 -15.12 -5.60 8.26
CA GLN A 49 -13.69 -5.90 8.36
C GLN A 49 -12.97 -5.53 7.06
N ALA A 50 -13.58 -5.74 5.89
CA ALA A 50 -13.03 -5.33 4.59
C ALA A 50 -12.97 -3.80 4.41
N LYS A 51 -13.86 -3.05 5.08
CA LYS A 51 -13.79 -1.57 5.18
C LYS A 51 -12.68 -1.08 6.10
N LYS A 52 -12.19 -1.93 7.01
CA LYS A 52 -11.12 -1.58 7.92
C LYS A 52 -9.80 -1.86 7.19
N SER A 53 -9.13 -0.79 6.74
CA SER A 53 -7.80 -0.92 6.12
C SER A 53 -6.92 -1.87 6.94
N ILE A 54 -6.40 -2.93 6.29
CA ILE A 54 -5.46 -3.87 6.93
C ILE A 54 -4.21 -3.12 7.39
N LEU A 55 -3.82 -2.12 6.59
CA LEU A 55 -2.66 -1.29 6.86
C LEU A 55 -3.08 -0.07 7.67
N SER A 56 -2.50 0.05 8.86
CA SER A 56 -2.59 1.28 9.66
C SER A 56 -1.80 2.41 9.00
N GLU A 57 -2.15 3.66 9.34
CA GLU A 57 -1.47 4.86 8.80
C GLU A 57 0.05 4.83 9.07
N ARG A 58 0.47 4.26 10.21
CA ARG A 58 1.88 4.00 10.55
C ARG A 58 2.54 3.01 9.61
N GLN A 59 1.86 1.90 9.28
CA GLN A 59 2.41 0.89 8.38
C GLN A 59 2.53 1.41 6.95
N ILE A 60 1.59 2.24 6.48
CA ILE A 60 1.68 2.91 5.17
C ILE A 60 2.91 3.83 5.11
N LYS A 61 3.15 4.63 6.16
CA LYS A 61 4.36 5.46 6.25
C LYS A 61 5.64 4.62 6.29
N LEU A 62 5.65 3.52 7.04
CA LEU A 62 6.78 2.59 7.09
C LEU A 62 7.08 1.98 5.72
N LEU A 63 6.06 1.58 4.98
CA LEU A 63 6.20 1.07 3.61
C LEU A 63 6.77 2.13 2.67
N GLY A 64 6.33 3.39 2.80
CA GLY A 64 6.90 4.52 2.07
C GLY A 64 8.39 4.71 2.38
N ILE A 65 8.78 4.66 3.65
CA ILE A 65 10.18 4.74 4.09
C ILE A 65 11.00 3.57 3.53
N VAL A 66 10.49 2.33 3.60
CA VAL A 66 11.16 1.16 3.03
C VAL A 66 11.37 1.34 1.53
N SER A 67 10.37 1.86 0.81
CA SER A 67 10.53 2.12 -0.63
C SER A 67 11.61 3.17 -0.93
N LEU A 68 11.77 4.19 -0.08
CA LEU A 68 12.87 5.15 -0.18
C LEU A 68 14.23 4.49 0.09
N PHE A 69 14.32 3.64 1.13
CA PHE A 69 15.54 2.88 1.42
C PHE A 69 15.93 1.95 0.26
N VAL A 70 14.96 1.28 -0.36
CA VAL A 70 15.19 0.45 -1.55
C VAL A 70 15.64 1.29 -2.73
N ALA A 71 15.02 2.46 -2.94
CA ALA A 71 15.42 3.38 -4.01
C ALA A 71 16.86 3.88 -3.81
N ILE A 72 17.23 4.23 -2.57
CA ILE A 72 18.59 4.64 -2.21
C ILE A 72 19.57 3.48 -2.43
N ALA A 73 19.27 2.27 -1.95
CA ALA A 73 20.12 1.10 -2.13
C ALA A 73 20.32 0.71 -3.60
N LEU A 74 19.29 0.89 -4.45
CA LEU A 74 19.40 0.74 -5.90
C LEU A 74 20.27 1.83 -6.54
N LEU A 75 20.17 3.07 -6.04
CA LEU A 75 21.04 4.19 -6.42
C LEU A 75 22.50 3.94 -6.02
N SER A 76 22.74 3.33 -4.86
CA SER A 76 24.09 3.01 -4.36
C SER A 76 24.76 1.84 -5.08
N ARG A 77 24.01 1.04 -5.84
CA ARG A 77 24.51 -0.09 -6.64
C ARG A 77 24.79 0.28 -8.11
N LEU A 78 24.48 1.50 -8.52
CA LEU A 78 24.78 2.09 -9.83
C LEU A 78 26.15 2.79 -9.79
#